data_AF-A0A6P0MKJ0-F1
#
_entry.id   AF-A0A6P0MKJ0-F1
#
_cell.length_a   1.000
_cell.length_b   1.000
_cell.length_c   1.000
_cell.angle_alpha   90.00
_cell.angle_beta   90.00
_cell.angle_gamma   90.00
#
_symmetry.space_group_name_H-M   'P 1'
#
loop_
_entity.id
_entity.type
_entity.pdbx_description
1 polymer ?
#
loop_
_entity_poly.entity_id
_entity_poly.type
_entity_poly.pdbx_seq_one_letter_code
_entity_poly.pdbx_strand_id
1 'polypeptide(L)'
;MKRRKLLEYGVLSSAALIANVGLLNHQSSSIAAPTDNNKRHYDWILLYWMPYDNDLSRFGQPILQMLTQGVQSDNILVVVEFDFLGTSKLSRRVITKDKVDVQQLQKTNSASEDVFGEYLNWAQSQFVADNWAIIFLGHGGRLDQVSPDNHPGLGTKTEWMNIQKLRDVVEQFNQDINNRVELFFFQNCNKGTLEAHYSLQDVAEYTLSSQKLLGAPNSYYQSLLQFLRYHPEVNGGELAEKIIQFEGSDMYNSYTVTNNRTIRELPAKLNPLLEEIIAANIKAIPTNQLKLYSYMGERYVDFVYFLQTLSQQTASAQKHYDQLVKFLRQSMIHKFQQNPNSSESDLYGLGLFLPRSKRELDKYLYLPVFRDLKLVELFDRVLF
;
A
#
# COMPACT_ATOMS: atom_id res chain seq x y z
N MET A 1 -54.00 -8.70 70.89
CA MET A 1 -52.79 -8.21 70.20
C MET A 1 -53.24 -7.08 69.26
N LYS A 2 -53.24 -5.80 69.65
CA LYS A 2 -52.12 -4.80 69.69
C LYS A 2 -51.38 -4.72 68.34
N ARG A 3 -51.26 -3.61 67.59
CA ARG A 3 -51.32 -2.14 67.82
C ARG A 3 -51.44 -1.40 66.45
N ARG A 4 -52.30 -0.36 66.33
CA ARG A 4 -52.04 1.10 66.14
C ARG A 4 -51.33 1.51 64.83
N LYS A 5 -51.94 2.24 63.88
CA LYS A 5 -52.43 3.66 63.79
C LYS A 5 -51.35 4.74 63.58
N LEU A 6 -51.74 5.70 62.69
CA LEU A 6 -51.35 7.11 62.45
C LEU A 6 -50.46 7.34 61.20
N LEU A 7 -50.98 7.94 60.11
CA LEU A 7 -51.27 9.40 59.86
C LEU A 7 -49.93 10.17 59.78
N GLU A 8 -49.62 11.06 58.82
CA GLU A 8 -50.45 12.03 58.08
C GLU A 8 -49.54 12.90 57.15
N TYR A 9 -50.13 13.62 56.19
CA TYR A 9 -49.61 14.75 55.37
C TYR A 9 -48.53 14.46 54.31
N GLY A 10 -48.49 15.07 53.13
CA GLY A 10 -49.26 16.12 52.44
C GLY A 10 -48.44 16.44 51.16
N VAL A 11 -49.02 16.33 49.96
CA VAL A 11 -49.57 17.44 49.16
C VAL A 11 -48.50 18.28 48.42
N LEU A 12 -48.74 18.42 47.10
CA LEU A 12 -48.18 19.40 46.14
C LEU A 12 -46.72 19.19 45.70
N SER A 13 -46.31 19.44 44.47
CA SER A 13 -46.88 19.62 43.12
C SER A 13 -45.72 20.18 42.29
N SER A 14 -45.79 20.06 40.96
CA SER A 14 -45.16 20.96 39.96
C SER A 14 -43.62 21.07 39.97
N ALA A 15 -42.90 21.31 38.89
CA ALA A 15 -43.12 21.32 37.46
C ALA A 15 -41.70 21.43 36.85
N ALA A 16 -41.55 20.84 35.66
CA ALA A 16 -40.71 21.29 34.56
C ALA A 16 -39.17 21.45 34.70
N LEU A 17 -38.52 20.82 33.71
CA LEU A 17 -37.39 21.34 32.91
C LEU A 17 -36.07 21.67 33.63
N ILE A 18 -35.07 20.80 33.40
CA ILE A 18 -33.90 21.02 32.52
C ILE A 18 -32.98 19.82 32.79
N ALA A 19 -32.99 18.83 31.90
CA ALA A 19 -31.99 17.77 31.95
C ALA A 19 -30.78 18.24 31.12
N ASN A 20 -29.86 18.93 31.80
CA ASN A 20 -28.46 18.89 31.42
C ASN A 20 -28.03 17.43 31.41
N VAL A 21 -27.71 16.87 30.25
CA VAL A 21 -27.02 15.58 30.16
C VAL A 21 -25.57 15.83 30.55
N GLY A 22 -25.34 15.81 31.87
CA GLY A 22 -24.03 15.73 32.47
C GLY A 22 -23.42 14.37 32.14
N LEU A 23 -22.31 14.44 31.39
CA LEU A 23 -21.11 13.62 31.53
C LEU A 23 -21.17 12.66 32.73
N LEU A 24 -21.36 11.37 32.44
CA LEU A 24 -21.08 10.32 33.38
C LEU A 24 -19.56 10.16 33.47
N ASN A 25 -19.05 10.46 34.67
CA ASN A 25 -17.70 10.18 35.14
C ASN A 25 -17.28 8.74 34.84
N HIS A 26 -16.45 8.55 33.82
CA HIS A 26 -15.37 7.58 33.93
C HIS A 26 -14.13 8.33 34.38
N GLN A 27 -13.69 8.06 35.61
CA GLN A 27 -12.33 8.33 36.04
C GLN A 27 -11.40 7.47 35.18
N SER A 28 -11.08 7.95 33.98
CA SER A 28 -9.83 7.62 33.34
C SER A 28 -8.75 8.37 34.13
N SER A 29 -7.89 7.62 34.80
CA SER A 29 -6.60 8.13 35.23
C SER A 29 -5.91 8.71 34.00
N SER A 30 -5.92 10.04 33.87
CA SER A 30 -5.16 10.77 32.88
C SER A 30 -3.68 10.58 33.19
N ILE A 31 -3.08 9.53 32.64
CA ILE A 31 -1.65 9.48 32.46
C ILE A 31 -1.37 10.56 31.42
N ALA A 32 -0.77 11.67 31.88
CA ALA A 32 -0.27 12.70 30.99
C ALA A 32 0.56 12.03 29.89
N ALA A 33 0.29 12.37 28.62
CA ALA A 33 1.12 11.96 27.51
C ALA A 33 2.58 12.31 27.87
N PRO A 34 3.55 11.40 27.66
CA PRO A 34 4.95 11.72 27.87
C PRO A 34 5.27 12.96 27.02
N THR A 35 5.80 14.00 27.64
CA THR A 35 6.38 15.12 26.92
C THR A 35 7.39 14.57 25.91
N ASP A 36 7.29 15.02 24.65
CA ASP A 36 7.98 14.53 23.45
C ASP A 36 9.52 14.38 23.58
N ASN A 37 10.13 14.98 24.60
CA ASN A 37 11.57 15.13 24.80
C ASN A 37 12.36 13.87 25.20
N ASN A 38 11.78 12.67 25.21
CA ASN A 38 12.48 11.46 25.66
C ASN A 38 12.31 10.22 24.77
N LYS A 39 11.67 10.36 23.61
CA LYS A 39 11.62 9.27 22.62
C LYS A 39 12.97 9.17 21.93
N ARG A 40 13.47 7.94 21.77
CA ARG A 40 14.66 7.68 20.96
C ARG A 40 14.36 8.05 19.51
N HIS A 41 15.26 8.81 18.90
CA HIS A 41 15.22 9.16 17.49
C HIS A 41 15.93 8.09 16.66
N TYR A 42 15.35 7.69 15.54
CA TYR A 42 15.91 6.70 14.61
C TYR A 42 16.21 7.35 13.26
N ASP A 43 17.25 6.89 12.58
CA ASP A 43 17.53 7.31 11.20
C ASP A 43 16.46 6.70 10.26
N TRP A 44 16.07 5.46 10.54
CA TRP A 44 15.08 4.70 9.77
C TRP A 44 14.15 3.86 10.68
N ILE A 45 12.85 3.91 10.37
CA ILE A 45 11.87 2.96 10.87
C ILE A 45 11.23 2.23 9.67
N LEU A 46 11.33 0.91 9.66
CA LEU A 46 10.71 0.06 8.65
C LEU A 46 9.51 -0.66 9.26
N LEU A 47 8.32 -0.33 8.76
CA LEU A 47 7.04 -0.88 9.18
C LEU A 47 6.61 -1.98 8.21
N TYR A 48 6.56 -3.22 8.69
CA TYR A 48 6.09 -4.37 7.94
C TYR A 48 4.66 -4.71 8.35
N TRP A 49 3.74 -4.72 7.37
CA TRP A 49 2.38 -5.21 7.54
C TRP A 49 2.25 -6.60 6.90
N MET A 50 1.92 -7.63 7.69
CA MET A 50 1.94 -9.03 7.25
C MET A 50 0.63 -9.76 7.62
N PRO A 51 -0.48 -9.46 6.94
CA PRO A 51 -1.77 -10.14 7.08
C PRO A 51 -1.71 -11.50 6.38
N TYR A 52 -1.18 -12.46 7.11
CA TYR A 52 -0.84 -13.81 6.66
C TYR A 52 -1.82 -14.84 7.24
N ASP A 53 -3.06 -14.45 7.56
CA ASP A 53 -4.15 -15.39 7.82
C ASP A 53 -4.64 -16.00 6.50
N ASN A 54 -3.70 -16.67 5.83
CA ASN A 54 -3.81 -17.32 4.54
C ASN A 54 -2.62 -18.29 4.37
N ASP A 55 -2.45 -18.84 3.18
CA ASP A 55 -1.42 -19.85 2.88
C ASP A 55 0.03 -19.32 2.88
N LEU A 56 0.23 -17.99 2.95
CA LEU A 56 1.56 -17.40 3.12
C LEU A 56 2.08 -17.46 4.57
N SER A 57 1.23 -17.81 5.55
CA SER A 57 1.60 -17.93 6.97
C SER A 57 2.90 -18.70 7.22
N ARG A 58 3.12 -19.78 6.45
CA ARG A 58 4.32 -20.62 6.54
C ARG A 58 5.64 -19.87 6.27
N PHE A 59 5.58 -18.75 5.57
CA PHE A 59 6.74 -17.92 5.23
C PHE A 59 7.03 -16.82 6.25
N GLY A 60 6.08 -16.55 7.16
CA GLY A 60 6.22 -15.44 8.12
C GLY A 60 7.36 -15.63 9.11
N GLN A 61 7.53 -16.81 9.72
CA GLN A 61 8.62 -17.04 10.68
C GLN A 61 10.02 -16.89 10.05
N PRO A 62 10.31 -17.47 8.87
CA PRO A 62 11.57 -17.19 8.16
C PRO A 62 11.85 -15.69 7.94
N ILE A 63 10.83 -14.91 7.54
CA ILE A 63 10.97 -13.45 7.35
C ILE A 63 11.30 -12.76 8.68
N LEU A 64 10.57 -13.08 9.75
CA LEU A 64 10.83 -12.52 11.08
C LEU A 64 12.24 -12.85 11.60
N GLN A 65 12.77 -14.03 11.27
CA GLN A 65 14.15 -14.42 11.60
C GLN A 65 15.17 -13.57 10.82
N MET A 66 14.99 -13.40 9.52
CA MET A 66 15.89 -12.55 8.70
C MET A 66 15.87 -11.08 9.15
N LEU A 67 14.69 -10.55 9.49
CA LEU A 67 14.56 -9.21 10.07
C LEU A 67 15.31 -9.09 11.39
N THR A 68 15.10 -10.05 12.32
CA THR A 68 15.78 -10.06 13.62
C THR A 68 17.31 -10.15 13.47
N GLN A 69 17.80 -10.97 12.55
CA GLN A 69 19.25 -11.09 12.29
C GLN A 69 19.82 -9.83 11.61
N GLY A 70 19.02 -9.14 10.80
CA GLY A 70 19.43 -7.95 10.06
C GLY A 70 19.55 -6.69 10.90
N VAL A 71 18.69 -6.50 11.92
CA VAL A 71 18.77 -5.32 12.80
C VAL A 71 20.00 -5.42 13.69
N GLN A 72 21.07 -4.74 13.27
CA GLN A 72 22.38 -4.71 13.97
C GLN A 72 22.82 -3.27 14.28
N SER A 73 21.92 -2.31 14.11
CA SER A 73 22.15 -0.88 14.36
C SER A 73 21.23 -0.38 15.45
N ASP A 74 21.77 0.56 16.22
CA ASP A 74 21.08 1.31 17.25
C ASP A 74 20.16 2.40 16.66
N ASN A 75 20.38 2.81 15.42
CA ASN A 75 19.61 3.87 14.78
C ASN A 75 18.53 3.36 13.83
N ILE A 76 18.34 2.04 13.74
CA ILE A 76 17.33 1.41 12.90
C ILE A 76 16.33 0.67 13.78
N LEU A 77 15.06 0.88 13.52
CA LEU A 77 13.97 0.12 14.12
C LEU A 77 13.22 -0.64 13.04
N VAL A 78 12.89 -1.89 13.33
CA VAL A 78 11.93 -2.65 12.53
C VAL A 78 10.72 -2.95 13.40
N VAL A 79 9.53 -2.66 12.89
CA VAL A 79 8.28 -3.09 13.51
C VAL A 79 7.52 -3.96 12.53
N VAL A 80 7.00 -5.08 13.02
CA VAL A 80 6.20 -6.00 12.22
C VAL A 80 4.88 -6.27 12.94
N GLU A 81 3.76 -5.96 12.31
CA GLU A 81 2.45 -6.43 12.74
C GLU A 81 1.94 -7.50 11.78
N PHE A 82 1.56 -8.65 12.33
CA PHE A 82 1.25 -9.83 11.55
C PHE A 82 0.15 -10.67 12.16
N ASP A 83 -0.57 -11.33 11.26
CA ASP A 83 -1.60 -12.30 11.58
C ASP A 83 -1.23 -13.63 10.90
N PHE A 84 -1.15 -14.72 11.64
CA PHE A 84 -0.84 -16.03 11.06
C PHE A 84 -2.05 -16.94 11.08
N LEU A 85 -2.18 -17.74 10.03
CA LEU A 85 -3.21 -18.74 9.90
C LEU A 85 -3.32 -19.60 11.16
N GLY A 86 -4.52 -19.66 11.73
CA GLY A 86 -4.84 -20.46 12.93
C GLY A 86 -4.38 -19.84 14.24
N THR A 87 -3.84 -18.62 14.25
CA THR A 87 -3.55 -17.91 15.50
C THR A 87 -4.78 -17.20 16.06
N SER A 88 -4.91 -17.21 17.38
CA SER A 88 -6.04 -16.60 18.09
C SER A 88 -5.83 -15.13 18.43
N LYS A 89 -4.73 -14.53 17.97
CA LYS A 89 -4.31 -13.16 18.26
C LYS A 89 -3.46 -12.60 17.14
N LEU A 90 -3.66 -11.31 16.84
CA LEU A 90 -2.71 -10.54 16.06
C LEU A 90 -1.42 -10.35 16.88
N SER A 91 -0.27 -10.33 16.24
CA SER A 91 1.03 -10.20 16.91
C SER A 91 1.80 -9.02 16.36
N ARG A 92 2.41 -8.25 17.26
CA ARG A 92 3.34 -7.17 16.91
C ARG A 92 4.72 -7.46 17.47
N ARG A 93 5.75 -7.28 16.65
CA ARG A 93 7.16 -7.37 17.05
C ARG A 93 7.85 -6.03 16.86
N VAL A 94 8.49 -5.56 17.92
CA VAL A 94 9.39 -4.40 17.88
C VAL A 94 10.80 -4.93 17.96
N ILE A 95 11.55 -4.80 16.87
CA ILE A 95 12.87 -5.41 16.68
C ILE A 95 13.91 -4.29 16.70
N THR A 96 14.74 -4.33 17.75
CA THR A 96 15.94 -3.52 17.92
C THR A 96 17.16 -4.42 17.88
N LYS A 97 18.36 -3.83 17.80
CA LYS A 97 19.63 -4.58 17.80
C LYS A 97 19.77 -5.57 18.97
N ASP A 98 19.33 -5.17 20.17
CA ASP A 98 19.58 -5.95 21.38
C ASP A 98 18.35 -6.75 21.86
N LYS A 99 17.16 -6.42 21.35
CA LYS A 99 15.90 -6.97 21.86
C LYS A 99 14.84 -7.09 20.76
N VAL A 100 14.08 -8.18 20.84
CA VAL A 100 12.76 -8.33 20.21
C VAL A 100 11.69 -8.25 21.29
N ASP A 101 10.87 -7.21 21.27
CA ASP A 101 9.65 -7.13 22.07
C ASP A 101 8.48 -7.75 21.32
N VAL A 102 7.68 -8.59 21.99
CA VAL A 102 6.55 -9.29 21.39
C VAL A 102 5.27 -8.88 22.12
N GLN A 103 4.32 -8.34 21.38
CA GLN A 103 3.02 -7.92 21.87
C GLN A 103 1.94 -8.78 21.22
N GLN A 104 1.04 -9.30 22.05
CA GLN A 104 -0.10 -10.10 21.63
C GLN A 104 -1.36 -9.23 21.72
N LEU A 105 -1.92 -8.90 20.55
CA LEU A 105 -3.07 -8.02 20.40
C LEU A 105 -4.37 -8.85 20.31
N GLN A 106 -5.52 -8.18 20.29
CA GLN A 106 -6.77 -8.88 20.02
C GLN A 106 -6.79 -9.38 18.57
N LYS A 107 -7.41 -10.54 18.35
CA LYS A 107 -7.67 -11.02 16.99
C LYS A 107 -8.69 -10.10 16.34
N THR A 108 -8.41 -9.70 15.11
CA THR A 108 -9.26 -8.86 14.28
C THR A 108 -9.04 -9.24 12.83
N ASN A 109 -9.79 -8.63 11.93
CA ASN A 109 -9.59 -8.73 10.50
C ASN A 109 -8.27 -8.04 10.11
N SER A 110 -7.27 -8.84 9.73
CA SER A 110 -5.97 -8.34 9.27
C SER A 110 -6.01 -7.74 7.86
N ALA A 111 -7.12 -7.92 7.13
CA ALA A 111 -7.43 -7.21 5.90
C ALA A 111 -8.31 -5.95 6.11
N SER A 112 -8.34 -5.40 7.34
CA SER A 112 -8.99 -4.12 7.64
C SER A 112 -8.01 -2.96 7.54
N GLU A 113 -8.34 -1.95 6.73
CA GLU A 113 -7.53 -0.73 6.65
C GLU A 113 -7.55 0.08 7.94
N ASP A 114 -8.64 -0.01 8.73
CA ASP A 114 -8.73 0.65 10.03
C ASP A 114 -7.72 0.06 11.02
N VAL A 115 -7.55 -1.27 11.03
CA VAL A 115 -6.56 -1.96 11.88
C VAL A 115 -5.14 -1.59 11.45
N PHE A 116 -4.89 -1.48 10.14
CA PHE A 116 -3.61 -0.97 9.65
C PHE A 116 -3.37 0.50 10.07
N GLY A 117 -4.41 1.34 10.06
CA GLY A 117 -4.35 2.70 10.58
C GLY A 117 -4.05 2.76 12.07
N GLU A 118 -4.67 1.89 12.88
CA GLU A 118 -4.34 1.74 14.30
C GLU A 118 -2.87 1.35 14.53
N TYR A 119 -2.33 0.48 13.68
CA TYR A 119 -0.92 0.12 13.71
C TYR A 119 0.00 1.31 13.41
N LEU A 120 -0.27 2.08 12.35
CA LEU A 120 0.51 3.26 12.01
C LEU A 120 0.41 4.35 13.10
N ASN A 121 -0.79 4.61 13.61
CA ASN A 121 -1.03 5.56 14.70
C ASN A 121 -0.30 5.15 15.97
N TRP A 122 -0.33 3.85 16.30
CA TRP A 122 0.48 3.34 17.39
C TRP A 122 1.96 3.57 17.14
N ALA A 123 2.48 3.27 15.95
CA ALA A 123 3.92 3.38 15.64
C ALA A 123 4.43 4.82 15.80
N GLN A 124 3.75 5.82 15.23
CA GLN A 124 4.15 7.23 15.41
C GLN A 124 4.01 7.69 16.87
N SER A 125 3.00 7.20 17.58
CA SER A 125 2.83 7.56 19.00
C SER A 125 3.98 7.05 19.88
N GLN A 126 4.69 6.00 19.45
CA GLN A 126 5.78 5.38 20.21
C GLN A 126 7.18 5.84 19.76
N PHE A 127 7.38 6.11 18.48
CA PHE A 127 8.70 6.31 17.90
C PHE A 127 8.78 7.55 17.02
N VAL A 128 9.98 8.11 16.90
CA VAL A 128 10.27 9.27 16.03
C VAL A 128 11.46 8.91 15.13
N ALA A 129 11.40 9.30 13.86
CA ALA A 129 12.48 9.05 12.91
C ALA A 129 12.53 10.04 11.76
N ASP A 130 13.70 10.15 11.15
CA ASP A 130 13.91 10.91 9.92
C ASP A 130 13.16 10.28 8.75
N ASN A 131 13.25 8.95 8.60
CA ASN A 131 12.70 8.23 7.46
C ASN A 131 11.82 7.06 7.87
N TRP A 132 10.66 6.96 7.21
CA TRP A 132 9.72 5.86 7.39
C TRP A 132 9.55 5.09 6.09
N ALA A 133 9.68 3.76 6.14
CA ALA A 133 9.28 2.87 5.06
C ALA A 133 8.11 1.99 5.49
N ILE A 134 7.14 1.81 4.60
CA ILE A 134 6.04 0.86 4.76
C ILE A 134 6.24 -0.26 3.75
N ILE A 135 6.37 -1.48 4.24
CA ILE A 135 6.47 -2.70 3.43
C ILE A 135 5.18 -3.50 3.64
N PHE A 136 4.44 -3.68 2.57
CA PHE A 136 3.13 -4.33 2.56
C PHE A 136 3.25 -5.73 1.97
N LEU A 137 3.07 -6.75 2.82
CA LEU A 137 3.28 -8.15 2.44
C LEU A 137 1.94 -8.85 2.24
N GLY A 138 1.93 -9.84 1.35
CA GLY A 138 0.80 -10.74 1.16
C GLY A 138 0.50 -10.99 -0.31
N HIS A 139 -0.65 -11.59 -0.58
CA HIS A 139 -1.09 -11.80 -1.96
C HIS A 139 -1.47 -10.49 -2.65
N GLY A 140 -1.29 -10.46 -3.97
CA GLY A 140 -2.00 -9.50 -4.82
C GLY A 140 -3.41 -9.98 -5.08
N GLY A 141 -4.37 -9.06 -5.08
CA GLY A 141 -5.75 -9.34 -5.50
C GLY A 141 -6.03 -8.80 -6.89
N ARG A 142 -7.29 -8.45 -7.13
CA ARG A 142 -7.70 -7.61 -8.25
C ARG A 142 -6.98 -6.25 -8.26
N LEU A 143 -7.26 -5.42 -9.27
CA LEU A 143 -6.59 -4.14 -9.53
C LEU A 143 -6.30 -3.35 -8.25
N ASP A 144 -7.33 -3.14 -7.45
CA ASP A 144 -7.36 -2.35 -6.22
C ASP A 144 -7.20 -3.16 -4.93
N GLN A 145 -6.95 -4.47 -5.01
CA GLN A 145 -6.93 -5.37 -3.85
C GLN A 145 -5.54 -5.88 -3.50
N VAL A 146 -5.23 -5.93 -2.21
CA VAL A 146 -4.00 -6.53 -1.66
C VAL A 146 -4.29 -7.30 -0.37
N SER A 147 -3.37 -8.21 -0.03
CA SER A 147 -3.17 -8.70 1.33
C SER A 147 -4.43 -9.22 2.03
N PRO A 148 -4.94 -10.39 1.60
CA PRO A 148 -6.21 -10.92 2.07
C PRO A 148 -6.13 -11.54 3.46
N ASP A 149 -7.26 -11.54 4.14
CA ASP A 149 -7.52 -12.34 5.33
C ASP A 149 -8.58 -13.39 4.97
N ASN A 150 -8.23 -14.68 5.08
CA ASN A 150 -9.16 -15.77 4.78
C ASN A 150 -10.11 -16.08 5.94
N HIS A 151 -9.83 -15.57 7.15
CA HIS A 151 -10.63 -15.78 8.35
C HIS A 151 -10.82 -14.49 9.14
N PRO A 152 -11.40 -13.41 8.54
CA PRO A 152 -11.51 -12.10 9.19
C PRO A 152 -12.52 -12.09 10.36
N GLY A 153 -13.22 -13.21 10.57
CA GLY A 153 -14.22 -13.41 11.62
C GLY A 153 -14.87 -14.80 11.52
N LEU A 154 -15.76 -15.12 12.47
CA LEU A 154 -16.48 -16.39 12.45
C LEU A 154 -17.50 -16.43 11.30
N GLY A 155 -17.30 -17.35 10.36
CA GLY A 155 -18.23 -17.58 9.23
C GLY A 155 -18.20 -16.52 8.13
N THR A 156 -17.20 -15.64 8.13
CA THR A 156 -17.01 -14.61 7.10
C THR A 156 -16.27 -15.17 5.89
N LYS A 157 -16.41 -14.48 4.76
CA LYS A 157 -15.64 -14.79 3.54
C LYS A 157 -14.29 -14.10 3.60
N THR A 158 -13.35 -14.54 2.74
CA THR A 158 -12.09 -13.83 2.53
C THR A 158 -12.34 -12.35 2.25
N GLU A 159 -11.64 -11.48 2.97
CA GLU A 159 -11.63 -10.04 2.76
C GLU A 159 -10.28 -9.59 2.21
N TRP A 160 -10.27 -8.47 1.49
CA TRP A 160 -9.10 -7.91 0.83
C TRP A 160 -9.01 -6.43 1.19
N MET A 161 -7.79 -5.96 1.43
CA MET A 161 -7.53 -4.54 1.61
C MET A 161 -7.60 -3.81 0.27
N ASN A 162 -8.05 -2.57 0.31
CA ASN A 162 -8.23 -1.70 -0.84
C ASN A 162 -7.15 -0.61 -0.91
N ILE A 163 -6.48 -0.49 -2.05
CA ILE A 163 -5.36 0.45 -2.24
C ILE A 163 -5.77 1.91 -2.01
N GLN A 164 -6.98 2.32 -2.41
CA GLN A 164 -7.43 3.70 -2.21
C GLN A 164 -7.64 4.02 -0.73
N LYS A 165 -8.18 3.07 0.04
CA LYS A 165 -8.30 3.24 1.51
C LYS A 165 -6.94 3.23 2.20
N LEU A 166 -5.99 2.40 1.72
CA LEU A 166 -4.62 2.43 2.22
C LEU A 166 -3.97 3.80 1.98
N ARG A 167 -4.20 4.42 0.82
CA ARG A 167 -3.75 5.81 0.57
C ARG A 167 -4.27 6.74 1.66
N ASP A 168 -5.56 6.69 1.98
CA ASP A 168 -6.17 7.62 2.95
C ASP A 168 -5.59 7.41 4.37
N VAL A 169 -5.34 6.15 4.76
CA VAL A 169 -4.67 5.80 6.03
C VAL A 169 -3.23 6.34 6.07
N VAL A 170 -2.46 6.19 4.99
CA VAL A 170 -1.08 6.69 4.93
C VAL A 170 -1.03 8.22 4.85
N GLU A 171 -2.03 8.85 4.22
CA GLU A 171 -2.17 10.32 4.21
C GLU A 171 -2.35 10.86 5.63
N GLN A 172 -3.19 10.22 6.45
CA GLN A 172 -3.32 10.59 7.86
C GLN A 172 -2.02 10.35 8.63
N PHE A 173 -1.36 9.22 8.42
CA PHE A 173 -0.07 8.94 9.06
C PHE A 173 0.99 10.01 8.74
N ASN A 174 1.08 10.45 7.49
CA ASN A 174 1.98 11.53 7.06
C ASN A 174 1.70 12.86 7.78
N GLN A 175 0.43 13.19 8.02
CA GLN A 175 0.06 14.38 8.79
C GLN A 175 0.53 14.26 10.24
N ASP A 176 0.36 13.08 10.85
CA ASP A 176 0.74 12.81 12.23
C ASP A 176 2.25 12.87 12.46
N ILE A 177 3.06 12.36 11.52
CA ILE A 177 4.53 12.44 11.59
C ILE A 177 5.10 13.75 11.06
N ASN A 178 4.25 14.65 10.52
CA ASN A 178 4.64 15.88 9.82
C ASN A 178 5.77 15.65 8.80
N ASN A 179 5.71 14.53 8.10
CA ASN A 179 6.67 14.09 7.10
C ASN A 179 5.96 13.12 6.14
N ARG A 180 6.65 12.69 5.09
CA ARG A 180 6.12 11.74 4.13
C ARG A 180 6.82 10.40 4.26
N VAL A 181 6.09 9.30 4.08
CA VAL A 181 6.69 7.98 3.90
C VAL A 181 7.69 8.03 2.74
N GLU A 182 8.94 7.66 3.00
CA GLU A 182 10.01 7.69 2.00
C GLU A 182 9.84 6.57 0.97
N LEU A 183 9.45 5.38 1.43
CA LEU A 183 9.22 4.23 0.56
C LEU A 183 7.95 3.48 0.97
N PHE A 184 7.04 3.32 0.01
CA PHE A 184 5.96 2.34 0.10
C PHE A 184 6.27 1.16 -0.83
N PHE A 185 6.50 -0.03 -0.28
CA PHE A 185 6.76 -1.23 -1.04
C PHE A 185 5.54 -2.15 -1.04
N PHE A 186 4.89 -2.29 -2.20
CA PHE A 186 3.97 -3.40 -2.45
C PHE A 186 4.78 -4.68 -2.70
N GLN A 187 5.01 -5.44 -1.64
CA GLN A 187 5.48 -6.83 -1.73
C GLN A 187 4.28 -7.77 -1.96
N ASN A 188 3.43 -7.35 -2.90
CA ASN A 188 2.25 -8.06 -3.38
C ASN A 188 2.40 -8.26 -4.89
N CYS A 189 1.98 -9.43 -5.37
CA CYS A 189 1.99 -9.73 -6.80
C CYS A 189 1.15 -8.73 -7.61
N ASN A 190 1.61 -8.38 -8.81
CA ASN A 190 0.87 -7.58 -9.79
C ASN A 190 0.37 -6.23 -9.22
N LYS A 191 1.27 -5.49 -8.56
CA LYS A 191 1.04 -4.13 -8.08
C LYS A 191 1.96 -3.09 -8.72
N GLY A 192 2.87 -3.53 -9.59
CA GLY A 192 3.53 -2.68 -10.58
C GLY A 192 2.60 -2.33 -11.72
N THR A 193 1.48 -1.68 -11.39
CA THR A 193 0.53 -1.15 -12.36
C THR A 193 0.44 0.36 -12.22
N LEU A 194 0.09 1.04 -13.32
CA LEU A 194 -0.09 2.49 -13.32
C LEU A 194 -1.12 2.91 -12.27
N GLU A 195 -2.22 2.17 -12.13
CA GLU A 195 -3.31 2.49 -11.21
C GLU A 195 -2.87 2.43 -9.74
N ALA A 196 -2.10 1.41 -9.35
CA ALA A 196 -1.60 1.28 -7.98
C ALA A 196 -0.60 2.39 -7.64
N HIS A 197 0.36 2.67 -8.53
CA HIS A 197 1.37 3.72 -8.31
C HIS A 197 0.74 5.12 -8.33
N TYR A 198 -0.21 5.37 -9.23
CA TYR A 198 -0.91 6.65 -9.31
C TYR A 198 -1.80 6.89 -8.07
N SER A 199 -2.35 5.83 -7.47
CA SER A 199 -3.13 5.95 -6.23
C SER A 199 -2.27 6.34 -5.02
N LEU A 200 -0.99 5.94 -4.99
CA LEU A 200 -0.06 6.28 -3.91
C LEU A 200 0.76 7.55 -4.16
N GLN A 201 0.56 8.23 -5.29
CA GLN A 201 1.43 9.31 -5.76
C GLN A 201 1.57 10.49 -4.80
N ASP A 202 0.64 10.66 -3.85
CA ASP A 202 0.60 11.76 -2.90
C ASP A 202 1.06 11.37 -1.49
N VAL A 203 1.18 10.07 -1.20
CA VAL A 203 1.36 9.58 0.18
C VAL A 203 2.71 8.90 0.45
N ALA A 204 3.48 8.60 -0.59
CA ALA A 204 4.87 8.15 -0.43
C ALA A 204 5.78 8.84 -1.45
N GLU A 205 7.06 9.08 -1.11
CA GLU A 205 8.05 9.65 -2.04
C GLU A 205 8.41 8.68 -3.17
N TYR A 206 8.60 7.41 -2.82
CA TYR A 206 8.85 6.34 -3.76
C TYR A 206 7.87 5.18 -3.56
N THR A 207 7.52 4.52 -4.67
CA THR A 207 6.78 3.25 -4.62
C THR A 207 7.55 2.16 -5.34
N LEU A 208 7.81 1.05 -4.64
CA LEU A 208 8.38 -0.18 -5.20
C LEU A 208 7.29 -1.23 -5.35
N SER A 209 7.33 -2.00 -6.43
CA SER A 209 6.42 -3.14 -6.65
C SER A 209 6.89 -4.03 -7.80
N SER A 210 6.22 -5.16 -8.02
CA SER A 210 6.40 -6.02 -9.20
C SER A 210 5.21 -5.95 -10.15
N GLN A 211 5.49 -5.81 -11.45
CA GLN A 211 4.47 -5.83 -12.51
C GLN A 211 3.80 -7.21 -12.63
N LYS A 212 4.42 -8.28 -12.11
CA LYS A 212 3.91 -9.65 -12.17
C LYS A 212 4.07 -10.36 -10.82
N LEU A 213 4.32 -11.66 -10.83
CA LEU A 213 4.42 -12.46 -9.62
C LEU A 213 5.74 -12.21 -8.88
N LEU A 214 5.68 -12.36 -7.56
CA LEU A 214 6.79 -12.41 -6.63
C LEU A 214 6.93 -13.82 -6.07
N GLY A 215 8.14 -14.18 -5.66
CA GLY A 215 8.44 -15.37 -4.87
C GLY A 215 8.15 -15.14 -3.39
N ALA A 216 8.06 -16.23 -2.63
CA ALA A 216 7.93 -16.20 -1.18
C ALA A 216 8.69 -17.39 -0.54
N PRO A 217 9.45 -17.19 0.55
CA PRO A 217 9.75 -15.89 1.16
C PRO A 217 10.78 -15.11 0.32
N ASN A 218 10.66 -13.78 0.29
CA ASN A 218 11.72 -12.90 -0.20
C ASN A 218 12.99 -13.02 0.68
N SER A 219 14.16 -12.64 0.17
CA SER A 219 15.47 -12.84 0.80
C SER A 219 16.19 -11.55 1.21
N TYR A 220 15.77 -10.38 0.71
CA TYR A 220 16.52 -9.12 0.88
C TYR A 220 16.68 -8.63 2.33
N TYR A 221 15.79 -9.03 3.25
CA TYR A 221 15.59 -8.39 4.56
C TYR A 221 16.88 -8.22 5.38
N GLN A 222 17.65 -9.29 5.55
CA GLN A 222 18.85 -9.26 6.40
C GLN A 222 19.92 -8.35 5.79
N SER A 223 20.19 -8.50 4.49
CA SER A 223 21.20 -7.70 3.79
C SER A 223 20.83 -6.22 3.70
N LEU A 224 19.53 -5.90 3.53
CA LEU A 224 19.04 -4.53 3.52
C LEU A 224 19.32 -3.81 4.85
N LEU A 225 18.98 -4.46 5.97
CA LEU A 225 19.18 -3.87 7.30
C LEU A 225 20.67 -3.76 7.67
N GLN A 226 21.49 -4.72 7.22
CA GLN A 226 22.95 -4.63 7.35
C GLN A 226 23.55 -3.49 6.51
N PHE A 227 23.00 -3.23 5.33
CA PHE A 227 23.39 -2.10 4.50
C PHE A 227 23.02 -0.76 5.16
N LEU A 228 21.77 -0.61 5.60
CA LEU A 228 21.28 0.61 6.23
C LEU A 228 22.08 1.01 7.48
N ARG A 229 22.66 0.03 8.20
CA ARG A 229 23.53 0.32 9.35
C ARG A 229 24.69 1.26 9.01
N TYR A 230 25.23 1.16 7.81
CA TYR A 230 26.39 1.95 7.36
C TYR A 230 26.00 3.08 6.40
N HIS A 231 24.74 3.09 5.94
CA HIS A 231 24.21 4.03 4.97
C HIS A 231 22.84 4.57 5.39
N PRO A 232 22.70 5.18 6.57
CA PRO A 232 21.42 5.75 7.02
C PRO A 232 20.96 6.94 6.16
N GLU A 233 21.88 7.59 5.44
CA GLU A 233 21.64 8.79 4.63
C GLU A 233 20.88 8.56 3.32
N VAL A 234 20.69 7.31 2.93
CA VAL A 234 20.00 6.98 1.66
C VAL A 234 18.55 7.45 1.68
N ASN A 235 18.02 7.82 0.53
CA ASN A 235 16.58 8.11 0.38
C ASN A 235 15.77 6.84 0.05
N GLY A 236 14.43 6.97 -0.02
CA GLY A 236 13.54 5.84 -0.34
C GLY A 236 13.80 5.17 -1.70
N GLY A 237 14.24 5.92 -2.71
CA GLY A 237 14.59 5.38 -4.03
C GLY A 237 15.83 4.50 -3.98
N GLU A 238 16.90 5.01 -3.35
CA GLU A 238 18.14 4.27 -3.13
C GLU A 238 17.92 3.03 -2.24
N LEU A 239 17.07 3.14 -1.22
CA LEU A 239 16.65 1.99 -0.41
C LEU A 239 15.94 0.93 -1.28
N ALA A 240 15.04 1.35 -2.15
CA ALA A 240 14.34 0.44 -3.06
C ALA A 240 15.29 -0.23 -4.07
N GLU A 241 16.28 0.49 -4.59
CA GLU A 241 17.32 -0.12 -5.42
C GLU A 241 18.10 -1.21 -4.68
N LYS A 242 18.36 -1.01 -3.38
CA LYS A 242 19.03 -2.00 -2.54
C LYS A 242 18.15 -3.20 -2.24
N ILE A 243 16.84 -3.03 -2.09
CA ILE A 243 15.89 -4.15 -2.04
C ILE A 243 16.03 -5.00 -3.30
N ILE A 244 15.98 -4.37 -4.48
CA ILE A 244 16.13 -5.07 -5.77
C ILE A 244 17.49 -5.78 -5.86
N GLN A 245 18.57 -5.13 -5.41
CA GLN A 245 19.92 -5.67 -5.46
C GLN A 245 20.12 -6.89 -4.54
N PHE A 246 19.53 -6.87 -3.35
CA PHE A 246 19.68 -7.95 -2.36
C PHE A 246 18.64 -9.07 -2.50
N GLU A 247 17.64 -8.86 -3.35
CA GLU A 247 16.68 -9.89 -3.67
C GLU A 247 17.28 -10.94 -4.62
N GLY A 248 17.06 -12.22 -4.32
CA GLY A 248 17.33 -13.30 -5.27
C GLY A 248 16.56 -13.08 -6.58
N SER A 249 17.24 -13.25 -7.73
CA SER A 249 16.61 -13.05 -9.03
C SER A 249 15.39 -13.95 -9.28
N ASP A 250 15.31 -15.09 -8.58
CA ASP A 250 14.20 -16.03 -8.61
C ASP A 250 12.96 -15.56 -7.83
N MET A 251 13.06 -14.48 -7.05
CA MET A 251 11.97 -13.94 -6.22
C MET A 251 11.11 -12.88 -6.91
N TYR A 252 11.42 -12.50 -8.15
CA TYR A 252 10.60 -11.54 -8.90
C TYR A 252 10.62 -11.83 -10.39
N ASN A 253 9.58 -11.36 -11.10
CA ASN A 253 9.61 -11.27 -12.56
C ASN A 253 10.16 -9.93 -13.01
N SER A 254 9.77 -8.86 -12.32
CA SER A 254 10.32 -7.53 -12.46
C SER A 254 10.12 -6.74 -11.17
N TYR A 255 10.91 -5.70 -10.99
CA TYR A 255 10.69 -4.67 -9.99
C TYR A 255 10.72 -3.30 -10.65
N THR A 256 9.85 -2.42 -10.17
CA THR A 256 9.75 -1.03 -10.62
C THR A 256 9.67 -0.11 -9.43
N VAL A 257 10.52 0.90 -9.42
CA VAL A 257 10.52 2.01 -8.46
C VAL A 257 10.07 3.26 -9.20
N THR A 258 9.01 3.89 -8.72
CA THR A 258 8.58 5.21 -9.22
C THR A 258 8.95 6.32 -8.24
N ASN A 259 9.34 7.47 -8.79
CA ASN A 259 9.42 8.74 -8.06
C ASN A 259 8.03 9.41 -8.11
N ASN A 260 7.32 9.36 -7.00
CA ASN A 260 5.92 9.75 -6.95
C ASN A 260 5.70 11.26 -7.06
N ARG A 261 6.69 12.09 -6.73
CA ARG A 261 6.60 13.56 -6.97
C ARG A 261 6.37 13.86 -8.44
N THR A 262 6.99 13.08 -9.32
CA THR A 262 6.89 13.29 -10.77
C THR A 262 5.62 12.69 -11.37
N ILE A 263 4.99 11.69 -10.74
CA ILE A 263 3.73 11.11 -11.24
C ILE A 263 2.64 12.18 -11.38
N ARG A 264 2.65 13.23 -10.53
CA ARG A 264 1.74 14.38 -10.63
C ARG A 264 1.82 15.14 -11.97
N GLU A 265 2.94 15.04 -12.68
CA GLU A 265 3.11 15.64 -14.01
C GLU A 265 2.53 14.75 -15.12
N LEU A 266 2.20 13.49 -14.81
CA LEU A 266 1.77 12.51 -15.81
C LEU A 266 0.55 12.96 -16.62
N PRO A 267 -0.51 13.58 -16.06
CA PRO A 267 -1.61 14.09 -16.87
C PRO A 267 -1.15 15.05 -17.98
N ALA A 268 -0.22 15.96 -17.67
CA ALA A 268 0.30 16.92 -18.64
C ALA A 268 1.19 16.28 -19.71
N LYS A 269 1.80 15.11 -19.42
CA LYS A 269 2.66 14.37 -20.36
C LYS A 269 1.89 13.34 -21.18
N LEU A 270 0.88 12.70 -20.59
CA LEU A 270 0.15 11.59 -21.18
C LEU A 270 -1.11 12.04 -21.92
N ASN A 271 -1.91 12.95 -21.36
CA ASN A 271 -3.19 13.31 -21.97
C ASN A 271 -3.06 13.86 -23.41
N PRO A 272 -2.03 14.67 -23.78
CA PRO A 272 -1.85 15.08 -25.17
C PRO A 272 -1.70 13.90 -26.14
N LEU A 273 -0.96 12.86 -25.74
CA LEU A 273 -0.83 11.63 -26.53
C LEU A 273 -2.19 10.91 -26.66
N LEU A 274 -2.91 10.78 -25.55
CA LEU A 274 -4.21 10.11 -25.56
C LEU A 274 -5.22 10.85 -26.43
N GLU A 275 -5.24 12.19 -26.36
CA GLU A 275 -6.10 13.03 -27.18
C GLU A 275 -5.84 12.86 -28.67
N GLU A 276 -4.57 12.80 -29.09
CA GLU A 276 -4.23 12.58 -30.50
C GLU A 276 -4.66 11.19 -30.97
N ILE A 277 -4.49 10.15 -30.16
CA ILE A 277 -4.94 8.79 -30.48
C ILE A 277 -6.48 8.74 -30.59
N ILE A 278 -7.18 9.37 -29.65
CA ILE A 278 -8.65 9.46 -29.65
C ILE A 278 -9.14 10.19 -30.90
N ALA A 279 -8.55 11.35 -31.21
CA ALA A 279 -8.94 12.19 -32.35
C ALA A 279 -8.66 11.54 -33.71
N ALA A 280 -7.59 10.74 -33.81
CA ALA A 280 -7.22 10.05 -35.05
C ALA A 280 -8.21 8.94 -35.45
N ASN A 281 -9.15 8.58 -34.58
CA ASN A 281 -10.25 7.69 -34.91
C ASN A 281 -9.77 6.31 -35.42
N ILE A 282 -8.73 5.75 -34.76
CA ILE A 282 -8.14 4.46 -35.13
C ILE A 282 -9.14 3.29 -34.99
N LYS A 283 -8.90 2.20 -35.71
CA LYS A 283 -9.71 0.98 -35.56
C LYS A 283 -9.44 0.37 -34.18
N ALA A 284 -10.46 -0.26 -33.60
CA ALA A 284 -10.29 -1.04 -32.38
C ALA A 284 -9.15 -2.05 -32.57
N ILE A 285 -8.26 -2.14 -31.59
CA ILE A 285 -7.09 -3.01 -31.69
C ILE A 285 -7.51 -4.44 -31.37
N PRO A 286 -7.29 -5.40 -32.30
CA PRO A 286 -7.49 -6.81 -32.01
C PRO A 286 -6.63 -7.25 -30.82
N THR A 287 -7.23 -7.97 -29.87
CA THR A 287 -6.54 -8.38 -28.64
C THR A 287 -5.33 -9.28 -28.89
N ASN A 288 -5.26 -9.96 -30.03
CA ASN A 288 -4.11 -10.77 -30.45
C ASN A 288 -2.90 -9.95 -30.88
N GLN A 289 -3.05 -8.64 -31.12
CA GLN A 289 -1.95 -7.70 -31.36
C GLN A 289 -1.39 -7.13 -30.06
N LEU A 290 -2.11 -7.32 -28.94
CA LEU A 290 -1.69 -6.88 -27.61
C LEU A 290 -1.00 -8.03 -26.87
N LYS A 291 0.10 -7.72 -26.19
CA LYS A 291 0.80 -8.66 -25.30
C LYS A 291 0.13 -8.67 -23.94
N LEU A 292 -1.00 -9.35 -23.88
CA LEU A 292 -1.86 -9.40 -22.70
C LEU A 292 -1.36 -10.44 -21.70
N TYR A 293 -1.51 -10.14 -20.41
CA TYR A 293 -1.42 -11.12 -19.35
C TYR A 293 -2.65 -11.02 -18.44
N SER A 294 -2.94 -12.10 -17.71
CA SER A 294 -4.09 -12.15 -16.81
C SER A 294 -3.65 -12.38 -15.38
N TYR A 295 -4.35 -11.74 -14.45
CA TYR A 295 -4.15 -11.91 -13.02
C TYR A 295 -5.49 -11.77 -12.30
N MET A 296 -5.82 -12.71 -11.40
CA MET A 296 -7.06 -12.68 -10.61
C MET A 296 -8.36 -12.47 -11.43
N GLY A 297 -8.37 -12.99 -12.67
CA GLY A 297 -9.51 -12.87 -13.59
C GLY A 297 -9.54 -11.56 -14.39
N GLU A 298 -8.64 -10.64 -14.15
CA GLU A 298 -8.50 -9.37 -14.88
C GLU A 298 -7.43 -9.47 -15.96
N ARG A 299 -7.46 -8.53 -16.89
CA ARG A 299 -6.53 -8.46 -18.01
C ARG A 299 -5.67 -7.21 -17.89
N TYR A 300 -4.39 -7.38 -18.18
CA TYR A 300 -3.38 -6.35 -18.12
C TYR A 300 -2.55 -6.35 -19.40
N VAL A 301 -1.95 -5.21 -19.70
CA VAL A 301 -0.98 -5.01 -20.78
C VAL A 301 0.17 -4.17 -20.22
N ASP A 302 1.38 -4.28 -20.78
CA ASP A 302 2.42 -3.32 -20.44
C ASP A 302 2.04 -1.92 -20.96
N PHE A 303 2.15 -0.91 -20.08
CA PHE A 303 1.69 0.45 -20.33
C PHE A 303 2.43 1.11 -21.50
N VAL A 304 3.75 1.00 -21.55
CA VAL A 304 4.56 1.61 -22.60
C VAL A 304 4.31 0.89 -23.92
N TYR A 305 4.30 -0.44 -23.90
CA TYR A 305 4.02 -1.24 -25.10
C TYR A 305 2.62 -0.95 -25.69
N PHE A 306 1.61 -0.80 -24.83
CA PHE A 306 0.25 -0.48 -25.26
C PHE A 306 0.19 0.86 -25.99
N LEU A 307 0.78 1.90 -25.40
CA LEU A 307 0.82 3.23 -26.01
C LEU A 307 1.68 3.26 -27.29
N GLN A 308 2.75 2.46 -27.36
CA GLN A 308 3.52 2.28 -28.58
C GLN A 308 2.66 1.70 -29.70
N THR A 309 1.93 0.64 -29.40
CA THR A 309 1.07 -0.06 -30.37
C THR A 309 -0.01 0.87 -30.92
N LEU A 310 -0.58 1.73 -30.06
CA LEU A 310 -1.57 2.74 -30.46
C LEU A 310 -0.95 3.87 -31.29
N SER A 311 0.16 4.44 -30.83
CA SER A 311 0.80 5.59 -31.49
C SER A 311 1.33 5.27 -32.89
N GLN A 312 1.76 4.02 -33.15
CA GLN A 312 2.19 3.57 -34.48
C GLN A 312 1.08 3.61 -35.54
N GLN A 313 -0.20 3.66 -35.13
CA GLN A 313 -1.32 3.78 -36.07
C GLN A 313 -1.55 5.22 -36.53
N THR A 314 -0.85 6.19 -35.93
CA THR A 314 -1.12 7.62 -36.11
C THR A 314 0.19 8.42 -36.11
N ALA A 315 0.60 8.92 -37.27
CA ALA A 315 1.87 9.66 -37.39
C ALA A 315 1.96 10.91 -36.48
N SER A 316 0.81 11.51 -36.12
CA SER A 316 0.74 12.66 -35.20
C SER A 316 1.17 12.29 -33.77
N ALA A 317 0.83 11.09 -33.29
CA ALA A 317 1.04 10.66 -31.91
C ALA A 317 2.49 10.31 -31.56
N GLN A 318 3.33 10.00 -32.56
CA GLN A 318 4.69 9.50 -32.30
C GLN A 318 5.53 10.49 -31.49
N LYS A 319 5.39 11.79 -31.75
CA LYS A 319 6.12 12.84 -31.03
C LYS A 319 5.78 12.86 -29.54
N HIS A 320 4.49 12.84 -29.20
CA HIS A 320 4.05 12.83 -27.79
C HIS A 320 4.37 11.50 -27.11
N TYR A 321 4.33 10.38 -27.84
CA TYR A 321 4.79 9.09 -27.33
C TYR A 321 6.28 9.14 -26.96
N ASP A 322 7.15 9.64 -27.84
CA ASP A 322 8.59 9.73 -27.56
C ASP A 322 8.88 10.66 -26.36
N GLN A 323 8.14 11.77 -26.25
CA GLN A 323 8.22 12.69 -25.11
C GLN A 323 7.78 12.03 -23.80
N LEU A 324 6.68 11.27 -23.83
CA LEU A 324 6.21 10.50 -22.68
C LEU A 324 7.24 9.46 -22.26
N VAL A 325 7.73 8.63 -23.19
CA VAL A 325 8.73 7.59 -22.87
C VAL A 325 9.99 8.21 -22.29
N LYS A 326 10.44 9.35 -22.80
CA LYS A 326 11.57 10.11 -22.24
C LYS A 326 11.27 10.53 -20.80
N PHE A 327 10.10 11.12 -20.55
CA PHE A 327 9.67 11.52 -19.20
C PHE A 327 9.60 10.32 -18.23
N LEU A 328 9.02 9.21 -18.67
CA LEU A 328 8.94 7.99 -17.87
C LEU A 328 10.33 7.50 -17.47
N ARG A 329 11.27 7.44 -18.42
CA ARG A 329 12.64 6.94 -18.17
C ARG A 329 13.54 7.87 -17.39
N GLN A 330 13.36 9.19 -17.54
CA GLN A 330 14.27 10.19 -16.96
C GLN A 330 13.77 10.79 -15.65
N SER A 331 12.48 10.66 -15.35
CA SER A 331 11.86 11.35 -14.23
C SER A 331 10.99 10.43 -13.39
N MET A 332 10.08 9.67 -14.02
CA MET A 332 9.07 8.90 -13.28
C MET A 332 9.55 7.55 -12.76
N ILE A 333 10.18 6.74 -13.61
CA ILE A 333 10.72 5.43 -13.25
C ILE A 333 12.14 5.67 -12.74
N HIS A 334 12.30 5.60 -11.43
CA HIS A 334 13.61 5.70 -10.77
C HIS A 334 14.47 4.48 -11.10
N LYS A 335 13.87 3.29 -11.00
CA LYS A 335 14.52 2.02 -11.33
C LYS A 335 13.52 1.05 -11.95
N PHE A 336 13.97 0.36 -12.99
CA PHE A 336 13.29 -0.84 -13.48
C PHE A 336 14.31 -1.96 -13.60
N GLN A 337 13.95 -3.13 -13.10
CA GLN A 337 14.77 -4.33 -13.17
C GLN A 337 13.89 -5.51 -13.54
N GLN A 338 14.13 -6.08 -14.70
CA GLN A 338 13.55 -7.35 -15.06
C GLN A 338 14.41 -8.51 -14.53
N ASN A 339 13.77 -9.62 -14.19
CA ASN A 339 14.47 -10.85 -13.86
C ASN A 339 15.35 -11.28 -15.04
N PRO A 340 16.68 -11.43 -14.86
CA PRO A 340 17.60 -11.77 -15.93
C PRO A 340 17.36 -13.17 -16.53
N ASN A 341 16.68 -14.05 -15.79
CA ASN A 341 16.34 -15.40 -16.23
C ASN A 341 14.95 -15.50 -16.86
N SER A 342 14.20 -14.39 -16.92
CA SER A 342 12.88 -14.37 -17.57
C SER A 342 13.03 -14.38 -19.09
N SER A 343 12.27 -15.23 -19.77
CA SER A 343 12.17 -15.26 -21.22
C SER A 343 11.22 -14.21 -21.79
N GLU A 344 10.49 -13.51 -20.92
CA GLU A 344 9.63 -12.40 -21.33
C GLU A 344 10.51 -11.20 -21.69
N SER A 345 10.28 -10.51 -22.81
CA SER A 345 11.17 -9.43 -23.28
C SER A 345 10.48 -8.07 -23.38
N ASP A 346 9.26 -7.94 -22.85
CA ASP A 346 8.35 -6.84 -23.16
C ASP A 346 7.77 -6.14 -21.93
N LEU A 347 8.46 -6.20 -20.80
CA LEU A 347 8.09 -5.43 -19.60
C LEU A 347 8.87 -4.11 -19.59
N TYR A 348 8.17 -3.01 -19.40
CA TYR A 348 8.75 -1.66 -19.31
C TYR A 348 8.47 -1.01 -17.94
N GLY A 349 7.95 -1.80 -17.00
CA GLY A 349 7.92 -1.49 -15.57
C GLY A 349 6.52 -1.28 -15.00
N LEU A 350 5.54 -0.90 -15.80
CA LEU A 350 4.17 -0.70 -15.32
C LEU A 350 3.18 -1.42 -16.21
N GLY A 351 2.35 -2.26 -15.59
CA GLY A 351 1.13 -2.78 -16.20
C GLY A 351 0.05 -1.71 -16.26
N LEU A 352 -0.91 -1.89 -17.15
CA LEU A 352 -2.14 -1.13 -17.27
C LEU A 352 -3.30 -2.12 -17.30
N PHE A 353 -4.32 -1.88 -16.49
CA PHE A 353 -5.57 -2.62 -16.54
C PHE A 353 -6.26 -2.40 -17.89
N LEU A 354 -6.69 -3.49 -18.52
CA LEU A 354 -7.33 -3.46 -19.83
C LEU A 354 -8.72 -4.12 -19.78
N PRO A 355 -9.79 -3.33 -19.52
CA PRO A 355 -11.12 -3.87 -19.30
C PRO A 355 -11.64 -4.64 -20.53
N ARG A 356 -12.43 -5.69 -20.30
CA ARG A 356 -13.13 -6.46 -21.34
C ARG A 356 -14.49 -5.88 -21.68
N SER A 357 -15.05 -5.05 -20.81
CA SER A 357 -16.34 -4.40 -20.99
C SER A 357 -16.43 -3.12 -20.15
N LYS A 358 -17.34 -2.21 -20.51
CA LYS A 358 -17.67 -1.03 -19.70
C LYS A 358 -18.04 -1.40 -18.27
N ARG A 359 -18.85 -2.45 -18.09
CA ARG A 359 -19.22 -2.97 -16.76
C ARG A 359 -18.02 -3.39 -15.90
N GLU A 360 -16.94 -3.87 -16.52
CA GLU A 360 -15.71 -4.20 -15.78
C GLU A 360 -14.96 -2.93 -15.37
N LEU A 361 -14.88 -1.94 -16.26
CA LEU A 361 -14.29 -0.63 -15.99
C LEU A 361 -15.05 0.15 -14.91
N ASP A 362 -16.38 0.11 -14.91
CA ASP A 362 -17.25 0.83 -13.97
C ASP A 362 -16.91 0.53 -12.50
N LYS A 363 -16.37 -0.66 -12.21
CA LYS A 363 -15.93 -1.06 -10.86
C LYS A 363 -14.78 -0.19 -10.33
N TYR A 364 -13.99 0.41 -11.22
CA TYR A 364 -12.73 1.06 -10.89
C TYR A 364 -12.71 2.56 -11.21
N LEU A 365 -13.79 3.13 -11.77
CA LEU A 365 -13.86 4.55 -12.13
C LEU A 365 -13.64 5.51 -10.94
N TYR A 366 -13.74 4.99 -9.71
CA TYR A 366 -13.44 5.77 -8.50
C TYR A 366 -11.92 5.99 -8.30
N LEU A 367 -11.06 5.22 -8.96
CA LEU A 367 -9.60 5.38 -8.86
C LEU A 367 -9.15 6.67 -9.58
N PRO A 368 -8.24 7.45 -8.99
CA PRO A 368 -7.86 8.77 -9.50
C PRO A 368 -7.26 8.72 -10.91
N VAL A 369 -6.59 7.61 -11.26
CA VAL A 369 -6.02 7.36 -12.59
C VAL A 369 -7.04 7.43 -13.73
N PHE A 370 -8.30 7.02 -13.50
CA PHE A 370 -9.36 7.05 -14.52
C PHE A 370 -10.12 8.39 -14.55
N ARG A 371 -9.95 9.23 -13.52
CA ARG A 371 -10.51 10.57 -13.46
C ARG A 371 -9.58 11.60 -14.08
N ASP A 372 -8.29 11.48 -13.79
CA ASP A 372 -7.29 12.51 -14.14
C ASP A 372 -6.66 12.27 -15.53
N LEU A 373 -6.66 11.01 -15.98
CA LEU A 373 -6.14 10.61 -17.29
C LEU A 373 -7.29 10.25 -18.22
N LYS A 374 -7.11 10.49 -19.52
CA LYS A 374 -8.11 10.18 -20.56
C LYS A 374 -8.21 8.69 -20.92
N LEU A 375 -7.99 7.81 -19.95
CA LEU A 375 -7.99 6.36 -20.15
C LEU A 375 -9.39 5.82 -20.43
N VAL A 376 -10.43 6.40 -19.82
CA VAL A 376 -11.82 5.98 -20.06
C VAL A 376 -12.22 6.25 -21.50
N GLU A 377 -11.97 7.47 -22.00
CA GLU A 377 -12.25 7.84 -23.39
C GLU A 377 -11.38 7.05 -24.37
N LEU A 378 -10.12 6.79 -24.01
CA LEU A 378 -9.25 5.92 -24.80
C LEU A 378 -9.84 4.51 -24.93
N PHE A 379 -10.24 3.89 -23.82
CA PHE A 379 -10.82 2.54 -23.83
C PHE A 379 -12.12 2.48 -24.62
N ASP A 380 -12.99 3.48 -24.45
CA ASP A 380 -14.21 3.65 -25.25
C ASP A 380 -13.92 3.73 -26.75
N ARG A 381 -12.75 4.24 -27.15
CA ARG A 381 -12.39 4.36 -28.56
C ARG A 381 -11.72 3.11 -29.11
N VAL A 382 -10.86 2.45 -28.34
CA VAL A 382 -9.92 1.45 -28.88
C VAL A 382 -10.23 0.01 -28.47
N LEU A 383 -11.12 -0.19 -27.49
CA LEU A 383 -11.51 -1.50 -26.97
C LEU A 383 -12.98 -1.84 -27.16
N PHE A 384 -13.86 -0.84 -27.03
CA PHE A 384 -15.31 -0.98 -27.19
C PHE A 384 -15.76 -0.44 -28.55
#